data_AF-A0A2N8MT05-F1
#
_entry.id   AF-A0A2N8MT05-F1
#
_cell.length_a   1.000
_cell.length_b   1.000
_cell.length_c   1.000
_cell.angle_alpha   90.00
_cell.angle_beta   90.00
_cell.angle_gamma   90.00
#
_symmetry.space_group_name_H-M   'P 1'
#
loop_
_entity.id
_entity.type
_entity.pdbx_description
1 polymer ?
#
loop_
_entity_poly.entity_id
_entity_poly.type
_entity_poly.pdbx_seq_one_letter_code
_entity_poly.pdbx_strand_id
1 'polypeptide(L)'
;MGRVAIIGDVGGHPDQLRRALAWLGASEGELPLDLTVIQVGDLVDRGPDSAGVLDIVATLLDKRRWIQLAGNHETQYLPGRAVFWREPLEEGDVARLRQWWADGRLRVAEAVRTAEGDELLVTHAGLTLACWQRLGEPMSATEAAELLNERPELIWELGEHGRDGSAGPLWAESGAALHEPWMGYRGVVPFGQIHGHSTVVRFADRTWRCSGRVRQRTAVDWYARHVHVRVGGRVFTGIDPGHGRTGAADWQPLVLDDAGVTAPSPH
;
A
#
# COMPACT_ATOMS: atom_id res chain seq x y z
N MET A 1 2.76 16.57 16.21
CA MET A 1 2.40 15.68 15.09
C MET A 1 1.21 14.83 15.54
N GLY A 2 0.50 14.21 14.61
CA GLY A 2 -0.65 13.35 14.93
C GLY A 2 -0.26 11.88 14.90
N ARG A 3 -1.24 11.01 14.73
CA ARG A 3 -1.05 9.60 14.39
C ARG A 3 -1.30 9.39 12.91
N VAL A 4 -0.49 8.56 12.28
CA VAL A 4 -0.74 8.06 10.93
C VAL A 4 -0.98 6.55 11.04
N ALA A 5 -2.17 6.10 10.64
CA ALA A 5 -2.46 4.68 10.51
C ALA A 5 -2.43 4.26 9.05
N ILE A 6 -1.82 3.12 8.77
CA ILE A 6 -1.72 2.55 7.44
C ILE A 6 -2.47 1.21 7.43
N ILE A 7 -3.47 1.12 6.56
CA ILE A 7 -4.31 -0.05 6.34
C ILE A 7 -3.84 -0.75 5.06
N GLY A 8 -3.54 -2.06 5.18
CA GLY A 8 -3.18 -2.94 4.07
C GLY A 8 -4.34 -3.22 3.11
N ASP A 9 -4.15 -4.21 2.25
CA ASP A 9 -5.13 -4.70 1.29
C ASP A 9 -6.43 -5.15 2.00
N VAL A 10 -7.58 -4.68 1.52
CA VAL A 10 -8.90 -5.00 2.10
C VAL A 10 -9.60 -6.09 1.30
N GLY A 11 -9.46 -6.08 -0.03
CA GLY A 11 -9.95 -7.14 -0.91
C GLY A 11 -11.44 -7.46 -0.70
N GLY A 12 -12.33 -6.48 -0.81
CA GLY A 12 -13.77 -6.70 -0.78
C GLY A 12 -14.34 -7.20 0.56
N HIS A 13 -13.62 -6.99 1.67
CA HIS A 13 -14.05 -7.37 3.02
C HIS A 13 -14.49 -6.14 3.85
N PRO A 14 -15.75 -5.69 3.74
CA PRO A 14 -16.20 -4.49 4.46
C PRO A 14 -16.15 -4.68 5.99
N ASP A 15 -16.37 -5.91 6.48
CA ASP A 15 -16.28 -6.21 7.91
C ASP A 15 -14.86 -6.11 8.46
N GLN A 16 -13.86 -6.49 7.64
CA GLN A 16 -12.45 -6.35 8.01
C GLN A 16 -12.07 -4.86 8.10
N LEU A 17 -12.52 -4.06 7.13
CA LEU A 17 -12.31 -2.61 7.15
C LEU A 17 -13.01 -1.95 8.35
N ARG A 18 -14.27 -2.30 8.64
CA ARG A 18 -14.99 -1.79 9.82
C ARG A 18 -14.27 -2.16 11.12
N ARG A 19 -13.75 -3.38 11.23
CA ARG A 19 -12.98 -3.82 12.40
C ARG A 19 -11.70 -3.00 12.58
N ALA A 20 -10.96 -2.76 11.49
CA ALA A 20 -9.78 -1.90 11.51
C ALA A 20 -10.11 -0.47 11.94
N LEU A 21 -11.16 0.12 11.36
CA LEU A 21 -11.63 1.45 11.72
C LEU A 21 -12.05 1.54 13.20
N ALA A 22 -12.81 0.57 13.69
CA ALA A 22 -13.22 0.51 15.11
C ALA A 22 -12.00 0.41 16.04
N TRP A 23 -11.00 -0.40 15.68
CA TRP A 23 -9.75 -0.52 16.43
C TRP A 23 -8.96 0.80 16.46
N LEU A 24 -8.99 1.57 15.36
CA LEU A 24 -8.40 2.90 15.28
C LEU A 24 -9.19 3.98 16.06
N GLY A 25 -10.32 3.61 16.67
CA GLY A 25 -11.18 4.52 17.42
C GLY A 25 -12.14 5.32 16.55
N ALA A 26 -12.41 4.88 15.31
CA ALA A 26 -13.43 5.49 14.49
C ALA A 26 -14.84 5.19 15.02
N SER A 27 -15.69 6.21 15.04
CA SER A 27 -17.08 6.12 15.50
C SER A 27 -18.00 6.85 14.53
N GLU A 28 -19.17 6.29 14.22
CA GLU A 28 -20.19 6.94 13.37
C GLU A 28 -19.65 7.44 12.01
N GLY A 29 -18.71 6.70 11.44
CA GLY A 29 -18.07 7.07 10.16
C GLY A 29 -17.09 8.24 10.28
N GLU A 30 -16.61 8.57 11.48
CA GLU A 30 -15.60 9.61 11.73
C GLU A 30 -14.31 9.02 12.26
N LEU A 31 -13.19 9.52 11.72
CA LEU A 31 -11.85 9.28 12.25
C LEU A 31 -11.55 10.28 13.38
N PRO A 32 -10.83 9.85 14.44
CA PRO A 32 -10.29 10.76 15.45
C PRO A 32 -9.60 11.99 14.84
N LEU A 33 -9.70 13.13 15.50
CA LEU A 33 -9.17 14.40 14.99
C LEU A 33 -7.64 14.40 14.83
N ASP A 34 -6.95 13.59 15.63
CA ASP A 34 -5.50 13.42 15.61
C ASP A 34 -5.02 12.35 14.63
N LEU A 35 -5.93 11.68 13.92
CA LEU A 35 -5.62 10.53 13.08
C LEU A 35 -5.77 10.83 11.59
N THR A 36 -4.71 10.55 10.83
CA THR A 36 -4.78 10.40 9.38
C THR A 36 -4.66 8.92 9.01
N VAL A 37 -5.52 8.44 8.12
CA VAL A 37 -5.47 7.06 7.62
C VAL A 37 -5.01 7.02 6.17
N ILE A 38 -4.06 6.15 5.86
CA ILE A 38 -3.64 5.80 4.50
C ILE A 38 -4.07 4.35 4.24
N GLN A 39 -4.86 4.10 3.19
CA GLN A 39 -5.14 2.74 2.73
C GLN A 39 -4.35 2.48 1.44
N VAL A 40 -3.60 1.37 1.41
CA VAL A 40 -2.54 1.13 0.41
C VAL A 40 -3.02 0.56 -0.94
N GLY A 41 -4.32 0.61 -1.25
CA GLY A 41 -4.88 0.01 -2.47
C GLY A 41 -5.39 -1.42 -2.27
N ASP A 42 -5.99 -1.98 -3.33
CA ASP A 42 -6.70 -3.26 -3.30
C ASP A 42 -7.84 -3.24 -2.26
N LEU A 43 -8.73 -2.26 -2.42
CA LEU A 43 -10.01 -2.21 -1.71
C LEU A 43 -10.95 -3.30 -2.19
N VAL A 44 -10.90 -3.61 -3.48
CA VAL A 44 -11.83 -4.53 -4.15
C VAL A 44 -11.17 -5.89 -4.38
N ASP A 45 -11.96 -6.85 -4.86
CA ASP A 45 -11.59 -8.22 -5.22
C ASP A 45 -11.58 -9.27 -4.10
N ARG A 46 -11.92 -10.53 -4.41
CA ARG A 46 -11.88 -11.79 -3.62
C ARG A 46 -12.85 -11.89 -2.47
N GLY A 47 -13.10 -10.78 -1.77
CA GLY A 47 -14.04 -10.72 -0.66
C GLY A 47 -15.50 -10.71 -1.12
N PRO A 48 -16.43 -10.86 -0.17
CA PRO A 48 -17.84 -11.05 -0.47
C PRO A 48 -18.56 -9.79 -0.97
N ASP A 49 -18.00 -8.59 -0.76
CA ASP A 49 -18.71 -7.32 -1.02
C ASP A 49 -17.74 -6.16 -1.29
N SER A 50 -17.30 -6.03 -2.55
CA SER A 50 -16.45 -4.90 -2.97
C SER A 50 -17.21 -3.56 -2.96
N ALA A 51 -18.50 -3.55 -3.32
CA ALA A 51 -19.32 -2.34 -3.33
C ALA A 51 -19.43 -1.73 -1.91
N GLY A 52 -19.69 -2.58 -0.90
CA GLY A 52 -19.75 -2.15 0.50
C GLY A 52 -18.43 -1.59 1.04
N VAL A 53 -17.28 -2.06 0.54
CA VAL A 53 -15.98 -1.44 0.87
C VAL A 53 -15.90 -0.04 0.27
N LEU A 54 -16.26 0.11 -1.01
CA LEU A 54 -16.24 1.41 -1.67
C LEU A 54 -17.19 2.43 -1.02
N ASP A 55 -18.36 2.00 -0.54
CA ASP A 55 -19.31 2.86 0.18
C ASP A 55 -18.74 3.39 1.51
N ILE A 56 -18.04 2.53 2.26
CA ILE A 56 -17.34 2.94 3.50
C ILE A 56 -16.28 4.00 3.18
N VAL A 57 -15.44 3.72 2.18
CA VAL A 57 -14.32 4.60 1.81
C VAL A 57 -14.81 5.93 1.25
N ALA A 58 -15.88 5.94 0.45
CA ALA A 58 -16.50 7.17 -0.06
C ALA A 58 -16.83 8.16 1.06
N THR A 59 -17.41 7.65 2.15
CA THR A 59 -17.81 8.47 3.31
C THR A 59 -16.60 9.10 4.02
N LEU A 60 -15.47 8.39 4.06
CA LEU A 60 -14.25 8.84 4.74
C LEU A 60 -13.41 9.79 3.88
N LEU A 61 -13.38 9.55 2.57
CA LEU A 61 -12.69 10.38 1.61
C LEU A 61 -13.14 11.85 1.70
N ASP A 62 -14.43 12.11 1.93
CA ASP A 62 -15.00 13.47 2.01
C ASP A 62 -14.50 14.26 3.22
N LYS A 63 -13.99 13.56 4.25
CA LYS A 63 -13.57 14.17 5.53
C LYS A 63 -12.10 14.60 5.56
N ARG A 64 -11.35 14.43 4.46
CA ARG A 64 -9.93 14.83 4.27
C ARG A 64 -8.93 14.30 5.33
N ARG A 65 -9.30 13.27 6.10
CA ARG A 65 -8.39 12.50 6.99
C ARG A 65 -8.14 11.08 6.48
N TRP A 66 -8.63 10.77 5.28
CA TRP A 66 -8.44 9.52 4.58
C TRP A 66 -7.67 9.76 3.28
N ILE A 67 -6.64 8.94 3.07
CA ILE A 67 -5.80 8.94 1.88
C ILE A 67 -5.95 7.56 1.22
N GLN A 68 -6.44 7.57 -0.01
CA GLN A 68 -6.67 6.35 -0.77
C GLN A 68 -5.57 6.16 -1.82
N LEU A 69 -4.77 5.09 -1.68
CA LEU A 69 -3.84 4.68 -2.71
C LEU A 69 -4.48 3.69 -3.69
N ALA A 70 -3.96 3.62 -4.90
CA ALA A 70 -4.40 2.70 -5.93
C ALA A 70 -3.66 1.37 -5.81
N GLY A 71 -4.39 0.26 -5.84
CA GLY A 71 -3.81 -1.07 -6.01
C GLY A 71 -3.95 -1.57 -7.44
N ASN A 72 -3.35 -2.71 -7.73
CA ASN A 72 -3.50 -3.30 -9.07
C ASN A 72 -4.94 -3.71 -9.38
N HIS A 73 -5.75 -4.01 -8.35
CA HIS A 73 -7.14 -4.39 -8.54
C HIS A 73 -8.04 -3.21 -8.91
N GLU A 74 -7.83 -2.00 -8.38
CA GLU A 74 -8.56 -0.82 -8.84
C GLU A 74 -8.10 -0.39 -10.25
N THR A 75 -6.80 -0.48 -10.51
CA THR A 75 -6.22 0.13 -11.70
C THR A 75 -6.60 -0.55 -13.00
N GLN A 76 -7.01 -1.82 -12.96
CA GLN A 76 -7.56 -2.53 -14.13
C GLN A 76 -8.81 -1.86 -14.72
N TYR A 77 -9.50 -1.03 -13.94
CA TYR A 77 -10.70 -0.31 -14.35
C TYR A 77 -10.43 1.11 -14.87
N LEU A 78 -9.18 1.59 -14.74
CA LEU A 78 -8.79 2.93 -15.19
C LEU A 78 -8.68 3.02 -16.72
N PRO A 79 -8.74 4.23 -17.31
CA PRO A 79 -8.72 4.40 -18.76
C PRO A 79 -7.52 3.72 -19.43
N GLY A 80 -7.79 3.00 -20.53
CA GLY A 80 -6.75 2.32 -21.32
C GLY A 80 -6.27 0.99 -20.74
N ARG A 81 -6.94 0.45 -19.70
CA ARG A 81 -6.61 -0.84 -19.08
C ARG A 81 -7.63 -1.92 -19.45
N ALA A 82 -7.16 -3.16 -19.43
CA ALA A 82 -7.99 -4.33 -19.65
C ALA A 82 -8.29 -4.99 -18.30
N VAL A 83 -9.56 -5.34 -18.09
CA VAL A 83 -9.98 -6.14 -16.95
C VAL A 83 -9.33 -7.52 -17.07
N PHE A 84 -8.50 -7.87 -16.09
CA PHE A 84 -7.83 -9.17 -16.04
C PHE A 84 -8.44 -10.06 -14.96
N TRP A 85 -9.29 -9.50 -14.10
CA TRP A 85 -9.95 -10.26 -13.05
C TRP A 85 -11.26 -10.91 -13.50
N ARG A 86 -11.58 -12.07 -12.91
CA ARG A 86 -12.69 -12.94 -13.34
C ARG A 86 -14.06 -12.48 -12.87
N GLU A 87 -14.10 -11.76 -11.75
CA GLU A 87 -15.32 -11.28 -11.09
C GLU A 87 -15.30 -9.74 -11.17
N PRO A 88 -15.73 -9.15 -12.30
CA PRO A 88 -15.64 -7.71 -12.51
C PRO A 88 -16.61 -6.94 -11.62
N LEU A 89 -16.21 -5.71 -11.26
CA LEU A 89 -17.10 -4.76 -10.60
C LEU A 89 -18.27 -4.35 -11.52
N GLU A 90 -19.38 -3.99 -10.89
CA GLU A 90 -20.52 -3.36 -11.54
C GLU A 90 -20.14 -1.99 -12.14
N GLU A 91 -20.85 -1.57 -13.19
CA GLU A 91 -20.53 -0.34 -13.93
C GLU A 91 -20.52 0.92 -13.02
N GLY A 92 -21.41 0.97 -12.03
CA GLY A 92 -21.48 2.09 -11.07
C GLY A 92 -20.22 2.20 -10.21
N ASP A 93 -19.68 1.08 -9.75
CA ASP A 93 -18.45 1.03 -8.95
C ASP A 93 -17.22 1.33 -9.79
N VAL A 94 -17.19 0.85 -11.04
CA VAL A 94 -16.16 1.22 -12.02
C VAL A 94 -16.15 2.73 -12.27
N ALA A 95 -17.33 3.33 -12.46
CA ALA A 95 -17.46 4.78 -12.66
C ALA A 95 -16.96 5.55 -11.43
N ARG A 96 -17.26 5.07 -10.23
CA ARG A 96 -16.79 5.65 -8.96
C ARG A 96 -15.26 5.61 -8.84
N LEU A 97 -14.61 4.49 -9.12
CA LEU A 97 -13.15 4.39 -9.10
C LEU A 97 -12.49 5.32 -10.12
N ARG A 98 -13.05 5.40 -11.33
CA ARG A 98 -12.58 6.34 -12.37
C ARG A 98 -12.72 7.79 -11.93
N GLN A 99 -13.82 8.13 -11.25
CA GLN A 99 -14.02 9.46 -10.70
C GLN A 99 -12.99 9.77 -9.62
N TRP A 100 -12.74 8.85 -8.66
CA TRP A 100 -11.73 9.08 -7.64
C TRP A 100 -10.33 9.30 -8.22
N TRP A 101 -9.99 8.57 -9.30
CA TRP A 101 -8.75 8.79 -10.04
C TRP A 101 -8.72 10.16 -10.73
N ALA A 102 -9.78 10.52 -11.45
CA ALA A 102 -9.87 11.80 -12.17
C ALA A 102 -9.80 13.01 -11.22
N ASP A 103 -10.39 12.89 -10.03
CA ASP A 103 -10.43 13.91 -9.00
C ASP A 103 -9.16 13.91 -8.10
N GLY A 104 -8.16 13.06 -8.41
CA GLY A 104 -6.92 12.93 -7.62
C GLY A 104 -7.08 12.30 -6.23
N ARG A 105 -8.28 11.82 -5.88
CA ARG A 105 -8.59 11.20 -4.58
C ARG A 105 -8.04 9.78 -4.46
N LEU A 106 -7.88 9.09 -5.59
CA LEU A 106 -7.16 7.83 -5.74
C LEU A 106 -5.80 8.13 -6.38
N ARG A 107 -4.70 7.89 -5.66
CA ARG A 107 -3.33 8.22 -6.10
C ARG A 107 -2.36 7.05 -5.92
N VAL A 108 -1.12 7.19 -6.37
CA VAL A 108 -0.17 6.07 -6.41
C VAL A 108 0.60 5.93 -5.11
N ALA A 109 1.00 7.06 -4.53
CA ALA A 109 1.93 7.09 -3.40
C ALA A 109 1.61 8.23 -2.43
N GLU A 110 2.10 8.06 -1.20
CA GLU A 110 2.14 9.07 -0.15
C GLU A 110 3.47 8.95 0.61
N ALA A 111 3.89 10.01 1.29
CA ALA A 111 5.06 10.02 2.14
C ALA A 111 4.68 10.34 3.58
N VAL A 112 5.35 9.69 4.53
CA VAL A 112 5.19 9.92 5.96
C VAL A 112 6.53 10.31 6.56
N ARG A 113 6.52 11.33 7.42
CA ARG A 113 7.66 11.71 8.25
C ARG A 113 7.33 11.51 9.73
N THR A 114 8.21 10.83 10.46
CA THR A 114 8.10 10.67 11.92
C THR A 114 8.77 11.84 12.64
N ALA A 115 8.44 12.07 13.92
CA ALA A 115 9.08 13.11 14.73
C ALA A 115 10.60 12.88 14.91
N GLU A 116 11.05 11.63 14.80
CA GLU A 116 12.47 11.25 14.81
C GLU A 116 13.20 11.58 13.49
N GLY A 117 12.45 12.03 12.47
CA GLY A 117 12.98 12.44 11.18
C GLY A 117 13.04 11.33 10.14
N ASP A 118 12.56 10.12 10.44
CA ASP A 118 12.47 9.05 9.45
C ASP A 118 11.48 9.41 8.35
N GLU A 119 11.88 9.09 7.12
CA GLU A 119 11.05 9.23 5.93
C GLU A 119 10.63 7.85 5.42
N LEU A 120 9.33 7.71 5.16
CA LEU A 120 8.69 6.47 4.78
C LEU A 120 7.86 6.72 3.51
N LEU A 121 8.21 6.04 2.43
CA LEU A 121 7.39 6.02 1.23
C LEU A 121 6.30 4.95 1.38
N VAL A 122 5.04 5.33 1.14
CA VAL A 122 3.89 4.43 1.19
C VAL A 122 3.36 4.22 -0.22
N THR A 123 3.32 2.97 -0.66
CA THR A 123 2.83 2.56 -1.99
C THR A 123 2.08 1.24 -1.87
N HIS A 124 1.39 0.81 -2.92
CA HIS A 124 0.68 -0.46 -2.90
C HIS A 124 1.63 -1.67 -2.80
N ALA A 125 2.65 -1.77 -3.66
CA ALA A 125 3.53 -2.94 -3.75
C ALA A 125 5.01 -2.66 -3.45
N GLY A 126 5.36 -1.40 -3.15
CA GLY A 126 6.74 -0.97 -2.90
C GLY A 126 7.43 -0.43 -4.15
N LEU A 127 8.32 0.54 -3.96
CA LEU A 127 9.15 1.10 -5.02
C LEU A 127 10.37 0.22 -5.24
N THR A 128 10.43 -0.49 -6.38
CA THR A 128 11.57 -1.32 -6.77
C THR A 128 12.83 -0.48 -7.03
N LEU A 129 14.01 -1.11 -6.92
CA LEU A 129 15.29 -0.41 -7.11
C LEU A 129 15.39 0.20 -8.53
N ALA A 130 14.98 -0.54 -9.56
CA ALA A 130 15.05 -0.03 -10.93
C ALA A 130 14.02 1.09 -11.17
N CYS A 131 12.83 1.00 -10.58
CA CYS A 131 11.86 2.08 -10.65
C CYS A 131 12.39 3.35 -9.95
N TRP A 132 12.99 3.23 -8.76
CA TRP A 132 13.66 4.34 -8.08
C TRP A 132 14.78 4.98 -8.92
N GLN A 133 15.60 4.17 -9.59
CA GLN A 133 16.64 4.69 -10.51
C GLN A 133 16.03 5.46 -11.69
N ARG A 134 14.92 4.96 -12.25
CA ARG A 134 14.21 5.62 -13.36
C ARG A 134 13.47 6.89 -12.95
N LEU A 135 13.14 7.04 -11.67
CA LEU A 135 12.66 8.30 -11.08
C LEU A 135 13.77 9.33 -10.93
N GLY A 136 15.04 8.98 -11.20
CA GLY A 136 16.17 9.87 -11.01
C GLY A 136 16.78 9.80 -9.62
N GLU A 137 16.62 8.67 -8.93
CA GLU A 137 17.21 8.39 -7.61
C GLU A 137 16.82 9.42 -6.52
N PRO A 138 15.51 9.70 -6.33
CA PRO A 138 15.07 10.69 -5.34
C PRO A 138 15.58 10.35 -3.94
N MET A 139 16.00 11.38 -3.21
CA MET A 139 16.67 11.22 -1.92
C MET A 139 15.73 11.38 -0.71
N SER A 140 14.47 11.76 -0.96
CA SER A 140 13.43 11.88 0.06
C SER A 140 12.19 11.08 -0.31
N ALA A 141 11.40 10.65 0.69
CA ALA A 141 10.17 9.91 0.43
C ALA A 141 9.11 10.83 -0.21
N THR A 142 9.09 12.11 0.18
CA THR A 142 8.20 13.13 -0.39
C THR A 142 8.41 13.28 -1.89
N GLU A 143 9.66 13.52 -2.32
CA GLU A 143 10.01 13.66 -3.74
C GLU A 143 9.67 12.39 -4.53
N ALA A 144 9.96 11.22 -3.97
CA ALA A 144 9.59 9.95 -4.60
C ALA A 144 8.06 9.81 -4.77
N ALA A 145 7.27 10.20 -3.77
CA ALA A 145 5.82 10.15 -3.83
C ALA A 145 5.25 11.13 -4.87
N GLU A 146 5.77 12.37 -4.92
CA GLU A 146 5.40 13.38 -5.91
C GLU A 146 5.64 12.88 -7.33
N LEU A 147 6.86 12.40 -7.61
CA LEU A 147 7.22 11.89 -8.93
C LEU A 147 6.37 10.66 -9.31
N LEU A 148 6.09 9.75 -8.38
CA LEU A 148 5.22 8.60 -8.66
C LEU A 148 3.79 9.00 -9.02
N ASN A 149 3.25 10.03 -8.36
CA ASN A 149 1.91 10.52 -8.64
C ASN A 149 1.81 11.24 -10.01
N GLU A 150 2.93 11.72 -10.56
CA GLU A 150 2.98 12.45 -11.85
C GLU A 150 3.42 11.58 -13.05
N ARG A 151 3.93 10.37 -12.81
CA ARG A 151 4.62 9.55 -13.85
C ARG A 151 3.85 8.28 -14.21
N PRO A 152 2.81 8.36 -15.07
CA PRO A 152 1.97 7.21 -15.40
C PRO A 152 2.77 6.05 -15.99
N GLU A 153 3.78 6.27 -16.82
CA GLU A 153 4.50 5.19 -17.48
C GLU A 153 5.22 4.24 -16.52
N LEU A 154 5.63 4.71 -15.33
CA LEU A 154 6.37 3.89 -14.35
C LEU A 154 5.45 3.05 -13.45
N ILE A 155 4.23 3.53 -13.22
CA ILE A 155 3.29 2.89 -12.31
C ILE A 155 2.60 1.68 -12.94
N TRP A 156 2.50 1.68 -14.28
CA TRP A 156 1.78 0.66 -15.04
C TRP A 156 2.62 -0.56 -15.43
N GLU A 157 3.92 -0.55 -15.18
CA GLU A 157 4.79 -1.64 -15.59
C GLU A 157 4.61 -2.87 -14.71
N LEU A 158 4.11 -3.95 -15.31
CA LEU A 158 3.89 -5.23 -14.64
C LEU A 158 5.19 -5.99 -14.38
N GLY A 159 6.23 -5.79 -15.20
CA GLY A 159 7.39 -6.68 -15.28
C GLY A 159 7.01 -8.12 -15.67
N GLU A 160 7.90 -9.08 -15.44
CA GLU A 160 7.66 -10.51 -15.55
C GLU A 160 6.76 -10.99 -14.40
N HIS A 161 5.47 -10.68 -14.51
CA HIS A 161 4.43 -11.00 -13.53
C HIS A 161 4.75 -10.47 -12.12
N GLY A 162 5.32 -9.26 -12.05
CA GLY A 162 5.67 -8.62 -10.79
C GLY A 162 6.92 -9.17 -10.11
N ARG A 163 7.62 -10.16 -10.68
CA ARG A 163 8.72 -10.87 -9.98
C ARG A 163 10.12 -10.35 -10.28
N ASP A 164 10.25 -9.44 -11.23
CA ASP A 164 11.52 -8.82 -11.55
C ASP A 164 11.55 -7.34 -11.17
N GLY A 165 12.76 -6.77 -11.13
CA GLY A 165 12.99 -5.41 -10.67
C GLY A 165 12.40 -4.30 -11.55
N SER A 166 11.89 -4.60 -12.74
CA SER A 166 11.18 -3.63 -13.61
C SER A 166 9.73 -3.42 -13.18
N ALA A 167 9.18 -4.27 -12.32
CA ALA A 167 7.83 -4.09 -11.79
C ALA A 167 7.69 -2.72 -11.10
N GLY A 168 6.61 -2.02 -11.46
CA GLY A 168 6.23 -0.75 -10.86
C GLY A 168 5.62 -0.94 -9.46
N PRO A 169 5.36 0.17 -8.75
CA PRO A 169 4.89 0.18 -7.37
C PRO A 169 3.46 -0.35 -7.16
N LEU A 170 2.79 -0.79 -8.23
CA LEU A 170 1.49 -1.45 -8.16
C LEU A 170 1.59 -2.97 -8.27
N TRP A 171 2.74 -3.53 -8.64
CA TRP A 171 2.86 -4.93 -9.06
C TRP A 171 4.01 -5.71 -8.43
N ALA A 172 4.93 -5.01 -7.76
CA ALA A 172 6.15 -5.61 -7.27
C ALA A 172 5.90 -6.70 -6.21
N GLU A 173 6.34 -7.92 -6.51
CA GLU A 173 6.39 -9.00 -5.54
C GLU A 173 7.46 -8.69 -4.48
N SER A 174 7.06 -8.77 -3.21
CA SER A 174 7.83 -8.30 -2.06
C SER A 174 9.21 -8.95 -1.97
N GLY A 175 9.33 -10.26 -2.23
CA GLY A 175 10.60 -10.96 -2.17
C GLY A 175 11.55 -10.60 -3.31
N ALA A 176 11.22 -11.04 -4.51
CA ALA A 176 12.11 -11.08 -5.67
C ALA A 176 12.25 -9.73 -6.39
N ALA A 177 11.18 -8.95 -6.50
CA ALA A 177 11.21 -7.67 -7.22
C ALA A 177 11.61 -6.50 -6.30
N LEU A 178 11.13 -6.52 -5.05
CA LEU A 178 11.38 -5.42 -4.10
C LEU A 178 12.62 -5.68 -3.24
N HIS A 179 12.59 -6.65 -2.32
CA HIS A 179 13.64 -6.75 -1.31
C HIS A 179 14.99 -7.23 -1.86
N GLU A 180 15.01 -8.23 -2.75
CA GLU A 180 16.28 -8.79 -3.24
C GLU A 180 17.17 -7.76 -3.98
N PRO A 181 16.65 -6.98 -4.94
CA PRO A 181 17.45 -5.96 -5.62
C PRO A 181 17.95 -4.88 -4.67
N TRP A 182 17.08 -4.35 -3.81
CA TRP A 182 17.47 -3.34 -2.83
C TRP A 182 18.52 -3.84 -1.82
N MET A 183 18.46 -5.12 -1.41
CA MET A 183 19.49 -5.71 -0.55
C MET A 183 20.85 -5.89 -1.24
N GLY A 184 20.86 -5.94 -2.57
CA GLY A 184 22.07 -5.99 -3.39
C GLY A 184 22.66 -4.61 -3.68
N TYR A 185 21.89 -3.54 -3.49
CA TYR A 185 22.33 -2.18 -3.72
C TYR A 185 23.47 -1.79 -2.77
N ARG A 186 24.50 -1.16 -3.33
CA ARG A 186 25.73 -0.77 -2.59
C ARG A 186 25.77 0.70 -2.21
N GLY A 187 24.82 1.49 -2.67
CA GLY A 187 24.70 2.91 -2.30
C GLY A 187 23.89 3.11 -1.01
N VAL A 188 23.46 4.35 -0.81
CA VAL A 188 22.64 4.74 0.35
C VAL A 188 21.18 4.48 0.04
N VAL A 189 20.48 3.76 0.92
CA VAL A 189 19.02 3.61 0.82
C VAL A 189 18.38 4.86 1.44
N PRO A 190 17.72 5.72 0.64
CA PRO A 190 17.38 7.08 1.08
C PRO A 190 16.31 7.09 2.19
N PHE A 191 15.30 6.23 2.08
CA PHE A 191 14.13 6.20 2.96
C PHE A 191 13.65 4.76 3.21
N GLY A 192 12.81 4.58 4.24
CA GLY A 192 12.06 3.34 4.46
C GLY A 192 10.85 3.24 3.53
N GLN A 193 10.24 2.06 3.46
CA GLN A 193 9.05 1.84 2.63
C GLN A 193 7.96 1.13 3.44
N ILE A 194 6.69 1.42 3.16
CA ILE A 194 5.53 0.68 3.65
C ILE A 194 4.72 0.24 2.44
N HIS A 195 4.35 -1.04 2.36
CA HIS A 195 3.64 -1.61 1.22
C HIS A 195 2.69 -2.75 1.59
N GLY A 196 1.66 -2.97 0.78
CA GLY A 196 0.78 -4.13 0.79
C GLY A 196 1.14 -5.15 -0.30
N HIS A 197 0.13 -5.59 -1.05
CA HIS A 197 0.16 -6.46 -2.25
C HIS A 197 0.61 -7.92 -2.03
N SER A 198 1.80 -8.10 -1.47
CA SER A 198 2.39 -9.42 -1.28
C SER A 198 3.36 -9.42 -0.10
N THR A 199 3.58 -10.61 0.45
CA THR A 199 4.44 -10.79 1.63
C THR A 199 5.39 -11.96 1.46
N VAL A 200 6.57 -11.81 2.06
CA VAL A 200 7.63 -12.82 2.09
C VAL A 200 7.33 -14.04 2.97
N VAL A 201 6.15 -14.06 3.59
CA VAL A 201 5.62 -15.17 4.39
C VAL A 201 4.17 -15.44 3.99
N ARG A 202 3.67 -16.64 4.28
CA ARG A 202 2.23 -16.91 4.29
C ARG A 202 1.79 -16.93 5.75
N PHE A 203 0.99 -15.94 6.16
CA PHE A 203 0.55 -15.84 7.56
C PHE A 203 -0.29 -17.04 8.02
N ALA A 204 -1.11 -17.61 7.13
CA ALA A 204 -2.04 -18.70 7.46
C ALA A 204 -1.37 -19.96 8.03
N ASP A 205 -0.19 -20.32 7.51
CA ASP A 205 0.56 -21.52 7.91
C ASP A 205 1.98 -21.22 8.41
N ARG A 206 2.31 -19.92 8.55
CA ARG A 206 3.61 -19.41 9.01
C ARG A 206 4.81 -19.89 8.17
N THR A 207 4.61 -20.05 6.87
CA THR A 207 5.67 -20.47 5.92
C THR A 207 6.38 -19.29 5.29
N TRP A 208 7.65 -19.47 4.90
CA TRP A 208 8.47 -18.47 4.20
C TRP A 208 8.36 -18.61 2.69
N ARG A 209 8.37 -17.49 1.97
CA ARG A 209 8.22 -17.40 0.50
C ARG A 209 9.35 -16.66 -0.21
N CYS A 210 10.44 -16.38 0.51
CA CYS A 210 11.58 -15.63 0.00
C CYS A 210 12.88 -16.43 0.11
N SER A 211 13.94 -15.90 -0.49
CA SER A 211 15.29 -16.46 -0.35
C SER A 211 15.85 -16.32 1.07
N GLY A 212 16.90 -17.10 1.36
CA GLY A 212 17.53 -17.12 2.68
C GLY A 212 18.08 -15.76 3.13
N ARG A 213 18.57 -14.93 2.21
CA ARG A 213 19.08 -13.59 2.53
C ARG A 213 17.99 -12.66 3.04
N VAL A 214 16.84 -12.64 2.36
CA VAL A 214 15.70 -11.82 2.75
C VAL A 214 15.22 -12.28 4.12
N ARG A 215 14.96 -13.58 4.28
CA ARG A 215 14.54 -14.19 5.55
C ARG A 215 15.44 -13.82 6.74
N GLN A 216 16.77 -13.84 6.58
CA GLN A 216 17.71 -13.51 7.65
C GLN A 216 17.61 -12.06 8.16
N ARG A 217 17.06 -11.16 7.36
CA ARG A 217 16.89 -9.73 7.68
C ARG A 217 15.45 -9.35 7.98
N THR A 218 14.56 -10.33 8.04
CA THR A 218 13.14 -10.14 8.25
C THR A 218 12.74 -10.47 9.69
N ALA A 219 12.05 -9.54 10.34
CA ALA A 219 11.23 -9.79 11.52
C ALA A 219 9.76 -9.87 11.10
N VAL A 220 8.97 -10.71 11.76
CA VAL A 220 7.54 -10.90 11.45
C VAL A 220 6.73 -10.74 12.73
N ASP A 221 5.78 -9.82 12.71
CA ASP A 221 4.67 -9.81 13.66
C ASP A 221 3.56 -10.71 13.10
N TRP A 222 3.42 -11.91 13.66
CA TRP A 222 2.44 -12.89 13.21
C TRP A 222 1.01 -12.53 13.58
N TYR A 223 0.81 -11.69 14.60
CA TYR A 223 -0.50 -11.29 15.08
C TYR A 223 -1.01 -10.08 14.31
N ALA A 224 -0.21 -9.02 14.23
CA ALA A 224 -0.54 -7.83 13.44
C ALA A 224 -0.49 -8.11 11.93
N ARG A 225 0.23 -9.18 11.53
CA ARG A 225 0.54 -9.57 10.15
C ARG A 225 1.43 -8.56 9.43
N HIS A 226 2.46 -8.09 10.11
CA HIS A 226 3.46 -7.17 9.54
C HIS A 226 4.79 -7.87 9.35
N VAL A 227 5.48 -7.50 8.28
CA VAL A 227 6.83 -7.97 7.95
C VAL A 227 7.75 -6.77 7.95
N HIS A 228 8.83 -6.81 8.73
CA HIS A 228 9.83 -5.75 8.75
C HIS A 228 11.15 -6.28 8.19
N VAL A 229 11.56 -5.78 7.03
CA VAL A 229 12.77 -6.20 6.32
C VAL A 229 13.82 -5.12 6.39
N ARG A 230 14.98 -5.42 6.98
CA ARG A 230 16.10 -4.45 7.05
C ARG A 230 16.86 -4.38 5.74
N VAL A 231 16.97 -3.17 5.18
CA VAL A 231 17.55 -2.91 3.86
C VAL A 231 18.40 -1.64 3.95
N GLY A 232 19.73 -1.77 3.84
CA GLY A 232 20.66 -0.63 3.77
C GLY A 232 20.55 0.39 4.91
N GLY A 233 20.26 -0.06 6.14
CA GLY A 233 20.07 0.82 7.31
C GLY A 233 18.65 1.36 7.48
N ARG A 234 17.74 1.06 6.54
CA ARG A 234 16.31 1.37 6.60
C ARG A 234 15.47 0.11 6.83
N VAL A 235 14.18 0.28 7.04
CA VAL A 235 13.20 -0.81 7.17
C VAL A 235 12.14 -0.68 6.09
N PHE A 236 11.89 -1.77 5.38
CA PHE A 236 10.75 -1.90 4.48
C PHE A 236 9.70 -2.76 5.18
N THR A 237 8.49 -2.24 5.32
CA THR A 237 7.41 -2.84 6.11
C THR A 237 6.27 -3.31 5.20
N GLY A 238 6.09 -4.62 5.11
CA GLY A 238 4.94 -5.23 4.45
C GLY A 238 3.75 -5.34 5.41
N ILE A 239 2.58 -4.88 4.98
CA ILE A 239 1.35 -4.81 5.80
C ILE A 239 0.12 -5.48 5.14
N ASP A 240 0.31 -6.28 4.08
CA ASP A 240 -0.79 -7.03 3.49
C ASP A 240 -1.25 -8.16 4.45
N PRO A 241 -2.49 -8.09 4.99
CA PRO A 241 -3.00 -9.06 5.94
C PRO A 241 -3.31 -10.42 5.30
N GLY A 242 -3.38 -10.51 3.97
CA GLY A 242 -3.67 -11.75 3.25
C GLY A 242 -5.08 -12.28 3.51
N HIS A 243 -6.10 -11.41 3.40
CA HIS A 243 -7.50 -11.76 3.63
C HIS A 243 -8.02 -12.88 2.73
N GLY A 244 -7.56 -12.95 1.49
CA GLY A 244 -8.05 -13.93 0.53
C GLY A 244 -9.58 -13.87 0.39
N ARG A 245 -10.23 -15.02 0.32
CA ARG A 245 -11.70 -15.10 0.15
C ARG A 245 -12.49 -15.05 1.46
N THR A 246 -11.86 -15.32 2.59
CA THR A 246 -12.57 -15.54 3.87
C THR A 246 -12.25 -14.49 4.92
N GLY A 247 -11.34 -13.56 4.64
CA GLY A 247 -10.84 -12.62 5.63
C GLY A 247 -9.80 -13.24 6.55
N ALA A 248 -8.93 -12.39 7.12
CA ALA A 248 -7.96 -12.81 8.12
C ALA A 248 -8.62 -12.84 9.51
N ALA A 249 -8.38 -13.91 10.27
CA ALA A 249 -8.87 -14.02 11.64
C ALA A 249 -8.35 -12.88 12.51
N ASP A 250 -7.03 -12.66 12.53
CA ASP A 250 -6.34 -11.62 13.28
C ASP A 250 -5.39 -10.86 12.35
N TRP A 251 -5.39 -9.54 12.46
CA TRP A 251 -4.47 -8.58 11.83
C TRP A 251 -4.72 -7.19 12.43
N GLN A 252 -3.79 -6.25 12.24
CA GLN A 252 -3.95 -4.87 12.67
C GLN A 252 -3.44 -3.88 11.62
N PRO A 253 -3.99 -2.65 11.54
CA PRO A 253 -3.33 -1.54 10.87
C PRO A 253 -1.95 -1.25 11.48
N LEU A 254 -1.01 -0.78 10.67
CA LEU A 254 0.24 -0.23 11.19
C LEU A 254 -0.01 1.19 11.70
N VAL A 255 0.35 1.50 12.94
CA VAL A 255 0.19 2.84 13.52
C VAL A 255 1.56 3.45 13.78
N LEU A 256 1.73 4.68 13.29
CA LEU A 256 2.89 5.51 13.55
C LEU A 256 2.43 6.68 14.43
N ASP A 257 2.88 6.67 15.68
CA ASP A 257 2.70 7.78 16.60
C ASP A 257 3.67 8.92 16.26
N ASP A 258 3.28 10.14 16.59
CA ASP A 258 4.06 11.36 16.31
C ASP A 258 4.55 11.43 14.85
N ALA A 259 3.63 11.18 13.91
CA ALA A 259 3.89 11.16 12.48
C ALA A 259 2.98 12.16 11.72
N GLY A 260 3.38 12.50 10.50
CA GLY A 260 2.58 13.33 9.59
C GLY A 260 2.84 12.98 8.13
N VAL A 261 1.83 13.13 7.30
CA VAL A 261 1.97 12.99 5.84
C VAL A 261 2.64 14.22 5.24
N THR A 262 3.41 14.04 4.17
CA THR A 262 4.25 15.10 3.62
C THR A 262 4.07 15.33 2.13
N ALA A 263 3.47 14.42 1.35
CA ALA A 263 3.19 14.72 -0.05
C ALA A 263 2.04 15.74 -0.15
N PRO A 264 2.12 16.67 -1.12
CA PRO A 264 1.08 17.66 -1.33
C PRO A 264 -0.28 17.00 -1.59
N SER A 265 -1.34 17.60 -1.05
CA SER A 265 -2.70 17.22 -1.42
C SER A 265 -2.96 17.64 -2.88
N PRO A 266 -3.58 16.78 -3.70
CA PRO A 266 -3.99 17.18 -5.04
C PRO A 266 -4.96 18.37 -4.97
N HIS A 267 -4.82 19.30 -5.93
CA HIS A 267 -5.59 20.54 -6.05
C HIS A 267 -7.02 20.29 -6.54
#